data_AF-R9SIP1-F1
#
_entry.id   AF-R9SIP1-F1
#
_cell.length_a   1.000
_cell.length_b   1.000
_cell.length_c   1.000
_cell.angle_alpha   90.00
_cell.angle_beta   90.00
_cell.angle_gamma   90.00
#
_symmetry.space_group_name_H-M   'P 1'
#
loop_
_entity.id
_entity.type
_entity.pdbx_description
1 polymer ?
#
loop_
_entity_poly.entity_id
_entity_poly.type
_entity_poly.pdbx_seq_one_letter_code
_entity_poly.pdbx_strand_id
1 'polypeptide(L)'
;MGLISKILKSDDNDSNTFNRVCVDREVLESVIYYAKKAYPHEFLSMLDGLIRDNTLYITGLIFIPGETSDTGAVLHYDQLPPNTKFYGTVHSHPGPSAMPSDADLEIFSKRGFFHMIVRLPYTIETFKAYDKGGNPMDFEIGDYSYLKEEEFSDFFDEDDILTDDDNFSDEEEEFLESFDDIHKRTDYDEFSKNYKNTFYIPSPGQSDSAENPITINPEDLDDNNVIEINASDIKRGININLEPGMPVPRIVIKNDQDIDYKCNSEDDFKEE
;
A
#
# COMPACT_ATOMS: atom_id res chain seq x y z
N MET A 1 4.03 9.13 -31.29
CA MET A 1 4.60 10.42 -30.83
C MET A 1 3.57 11.07 -29.92
N GLY A 2 3.69 10.86 -28.60
CA GLY A 2 2.76 11.37 -27.60
C GLY A 2 3.45 12.45 -26.75
N LEU A 3 2.83 13.63 -26.74
CA LEU A 3 3.16 14.87 -26.04
C LEU A 3 3.58 14.63 -24.58
N ILE A 4 4.85 14.73 -24.22
CA ILE A 4 5.52 15.94 -23.69
C ILE A 4 4.57 16.92 -22.98
N SER A 5 4.14 16.55 -21.78
CA SER A 5 3.63 17.50 -20.81
C SER A 5 4.80 18.31 -20.24
N LYS A 6 4.79 19.61 -20.54
CA LYS A 6 5.64 20.62 -19.92
C LYS A 6 5.39 20.67 -18.40
N ILE A 7 6.26 20.07 -17.62
CA ILE A 7 6.44 20.40 -16.20
C ILE A 7 7.95 20.61 -16.02
N LEU A 8 8.34 21.61 -15.24
CA LEU A 8 9.66 22.26 -15.15
C LEU A 8 9.79 23.55 -15.99
N LYS A 9 8.96 24.54 -15.64
CA LYS A 9 9.41 25.92 -15.63
C LYS A 9 9.15 26.52 -14.25
N SER A 10 10.12 26.35 -13.37
CA SER A 10 10.39 27.28 -12.28
C SER A 10 11.85 27.67 -12.43
N ASP A 11 12.06 28.95 -12.70
CA ASP A 11 13.38 29.56 -12.79
C ASP A 11 14.11 29.37 -11.46
N ASP A 12 15.13 28.53 -11.47
CA ASP A 12 16.37 28.64 -10.71
C ASP A 12 17.36 27.62 -11.30
N ASN A 13 18.60 28.05 -11.55
CA ASN A 13 19.71 27.19 -12.00
C ASN A 13 19.81 25.95 -11.10
N ASP A 14 19.60 24.70 -11.57
CA ASP A 14 20.40 23.55 -11.10
C ASP A 14 20.10 22.19 -11.76
N SER A 15 21.14 21.36 -11.72
CA SER A 15 21.34 19.93 -12.01
C SER A 15 20.24 18.87 -11.70
N ASN A 16 19.01 19.23 -11.30
CA ASN A 16 18.01 18.29 -10.77
C ASN A 16 16.86 17.91 -11.74
N THR A 17 17.06 18.04 -13.05
CA THR A 17 16.01 17.70 -14.03
C THR A 17 16.14 16.27 -14.53
N PHE A 18 15.10 15.45 -14.32
CA PHE A 18 14.98 14.10 -14.88
C PHE A 18 13.70 13.97 -15.72
N ASN A 19 13.69 13.04 -16.67
CA ASN A 19 12.54 12.73 -17.52
C ASN A 19 12.11 11.26 -17.44
N ARG A 20 12.87 10.43 -16.72
CA ARG A 20 12.60 9.02 -16.46
C ARG A 20 12.85 8.72 -14.99
N VAL A 21 12.09 7.76 -14.46
CA VAL A 21 12.29 7.23 -13.10
C VAL A 21 12.50 5.73 -13.20
N CYS A 22 13.57 5.27 -12.57
CA CYS A 22 13.97 3.88 -12.46
C CYS A 22 14.00 3.51 -10.98
N VAL A 23 13.29 2.47 -10.58
CA VAL A 23 13.25 2.00 -9.20
C VAL A 23 13.87 0.62 -9.14
N ASP A 24 14.83 0.48 -8.23
CA ASP A 24 15.48 -0.78 -7.97
C ASP A 24 14.47 -1.80 -7.40
N ARG A 25 14.54 -3.03 -7.91
CA ARG A 25 13.65 -4.11 -7.49
C ARG A 25 13.76 -4.42 -6.00
N GLU A 26 14.96 -4.42 -5.44
CA GLU A 26 15.19 -4.74 -4.02
C GLU A 26 14.58 -3.66 -3.12
N VAL A 27 14.54 -2.40 -3.58
CA VAL A 27 13.83 -1.32 -2.88
C VAL A 27 12.33 -1.64 -2.79
N LEU A 28 11.71 -2.02 -3.91
CA LEU A 28 10.28 -2.38 -3.92
C LEU A 28 9.97 -3.62 -3.07
N GLU A 29 10.84 -4.62 -3.12
CA GLU A 29 10.70 -5.84 -2.30
C GLU A 29 10.86 -5.54 -0.81
N SER A 30 11.77 -4.63 -0.45
CA SER A 30 11.93 -4.12 0.91
C SER A 30 10.67 -3.37 1.38
N VAL A 31 10.12 -2.48 0.55
CA VAL A 31 8.85 -1.80 0.87
C VAL A 31 7.71 -2.80 1.07
N ILE A 32 7.60 -3.82 0.23
CA ILE A 32 6.61 -4.89 0.39
C ILE A 32 6.79 -5.61 1.74
N TYR A 33 8.02 -5.94 2.11
CA TYR A 33 8.32 -6.58 3.38
C TYR A 33 7.85 -5.72 4.56
N TYR A 34 8.23 -4.44 4.59
CA TYR A 34 7.84 -3.54 5.69
C TYR A 34 6.34 -3.22 5.71
N ALA A 35 5.69 -3.10 4.55
CA ALA A 35 4.23 -2.92 4.46
C ALA A 35 3.47 -4.11 5.07
N LYS A 36 3.94 -5.34 4.82
CA LYS A 36 3.36 -6.56 5.42
C LYS A 36 3.59 -6.61 6.93
N LYS A 37 4.75 -6.17 7.41
CA LYS A 37 5.07 -6.09 8.84
C LYS A 37 4.29 -5.01 9.57
N ALA A 38 3.98 -3.89 8.89
CA ALA A 38 3.25 -2.77 9.47
C ALA A 38 1.72 -2.97 9.49
N TYR A 39 1.18 -3.83 8.61
CA TYR A 39 -0.26 -4.06 8.52
C TYR A 39 -0.87 -4.47 9.88
N PRO A 40 -2.01 -3.87 10.28
CA PRO A 40 -2.92 -3.00 9.49
C PRO A 40 -2.54 -1.51 9.46
N HIS A 41 -1.43 -1.10 10.05
CA HIS A 41 -0.95 0.29 9.99
C HIS A 41 -0.20 0.59 8.69
N GLU A 42 0.01 1.89 8.43
CA GLU A 42 0.76 2.36 7.27
C GLU A 42 2.27 2.37 7.55
N PHE A 43 3.02 1.65 6.72
CA PHE A 43 4.46 1.86 6.58
C PHE A 43 4.73 3.18 5.85
N LEU A 44 5.76 3.94 6.26
CA LEU A 44 6.23 5.15 5.58
C LEU A 44 7.75 5.24 5.63
N SER A 45 8.37 5.58 4.51
CA SER A 45 9.81 5.82 4.39
C SER A 45 10.10 6.88 3.32
N MET A 46 11.31 7.42 3.30
CA MET A 46 11.80 8.30 2.24
C MET A 46 12.58 7.51 1.19
N LEU A 47 12.53 7.98 -0.05
CA LEU A 47 13.23 7.37 -1.17
C LEU A 47 14.61 8.00 -1.37
N ASP A 48 15.63 7.17 -1.31
CA ASP A 48 17.03 7.54 -1.60
C ASP A 48 17.41 7.18 -3.05
N GLY A 49 18.39 7.89 -3.59
CA GLY A 49 18.87 7.63 -4.93
C GLY A 49 19.75 8.72 -5.53
N LEU A 50 19.77 8.78 -6.84
CA LEU A 50 20.56 9.77 -7.59
C LEU A 50 19.95 10.10 -8.94
N ILE A 51 20.31 11.26 -9.48
CA ILE A 51 20.00 11.63 -10.86
C ILE A 51 21.26 11.46 -11.70
N ARG A 52 21.18 10.61 -12.73
CA ARG A 52 22.24 10.39 -13.72
C ARG A 52 21.62 10.34 -15.11
N ASP A 53 22.22 11.06 -16.07
CA ASP A 53 21.77 11.08 -17.46
C ASP A 53 20.26 11.33 -17.63
N ASN A 54 19.75 12.37 -16.94
CA ASN A 54 18.34 12.74 -16.90
C ASN A 54 17.38 11.64 -16.40
N THR A 55 17.89 10.63 -15.70
CA THR A 55 17.11 9.55 -15.09
C THR A 55 17.28 9.62 -13.58
N LEU A 56 16.16 9.64 -12.86
CA LEU A 56 16.14 9.47 -11.42
C LEU A 56 16.17 7.97 -11.11
N TYR A 57 17.23 7.50 -10.47
CA TYR A 57 17.36 6.15 -9.96
C TYR A 57 17.04 6.15 -8.47
N ILE A 58 16.03 5.39 -8.07
CA ILE A 58 15.71 5.11 -6.67
C ILE A 58 16.38 3.80 -6.29
N THR A 59 17.36 3.86 -5.41
CA THR A 59 18.24 2.72 -5.06
C THR A 59 18.19 2.38 -3.58
N GLY A 60 17.57 3.22 -2.74
CA GLY A 60 17.53 2.99 -1.29
C GLY A 60 16.29 3.54 -0.60
N LEU A 61 16.19 3.21 0.68
CA LEU A 61 15.19 3.73 1.61
C LEU A 61 15.91 4.44 2.76
N ILE A 62 15.39 5.59 3.16
CA ILE A 62 15.85 6.29 4.36
C ILE A 62 14.77 6.09 5.43
N PHE A 63 15.19 5.49 6.55
CA PHE A 63 14.35 5.33 7.73
C PHE A 63 14.65 6.48 8.69
N ILE A 64 13.59 7.18 9.10
CA ILE A 64 13.64 8.15 10.18
C ILE A 64 12.80 7.57 11.31
N PRO A 65 13.22 7.71 12.59
CA PRO A 65 12.32 7.47 13.71
C PRO A 65 11.02 8.27 13.53
N GLY A 66 9.88 7.58 13.45
CA GLY A 66 8.58 8.19 13.18
C GLY A 66 7.48 7.51 13.97
N GLU A 67 6.43 8.26 14.28
CA GLU A 67 5.22 7.72 14.90
C GLU A 67 4.26 7.27 13.78
N THR A 68 3.82 6.02 13.83
CA THR A 68 2.74 5.48 12.98
C THR A 68 1.42 5.51 13.75
N SER A 69 0.34 5.89 13.08
CA SER A 69 -1.02 5.88 13.64
C SER A 69 -1.98 5.15 12.71
N ASP A 70 -3.19 4.85 13.18
CA ASP A 70 -4.27 4.26 12.38
C ASP A 70 -4.68 5.14 11.18
N THR A 71 -4.35 6.43 11.23
CA THR A 71 -4.76 7.45 10.24
C THR A 71 -3.61 7.98 9.39
N GLY A 72 -2.39 7.44 9.55
CA GLY A 72 -1.21 7.85 8.78
C GLY A 72 0.06 7.86 9.63
N ALA A 73 1.20 8.16 8.99
CA ALA A 73 2.51 8.21 9.62
C ALA A 73 3.11 9.63 9.57
N VAL A 74 3.78 10.04 10.66
CA VAL A 74 4.40 11.37 10.77
C VAL A 74 5.92 11.26 10.59
N LEU A 75 6.47 12.04 9.63
CA LEU A 75 7.91 12.16 9.42
C LEU A 75 8.50 13.35 10.19
N HIS A 76 9.48 13.07 11.04
CA HIS A 76 10.28 14.08 11.74
C HIS A 76 11.48 14.51 10.88
N TYR A 77 11.23 15.37 9.88
CA TYR A 77 12.26 15.88 8.96
C TYR A 77 13.45 16.58 9.67
N ASP A 78 13.22 17.09 10.87
CA ASP A 78 14.22 17.73 11.74
C ASP A 78 15.28 16.76 12.27
N GLN A 79 15.04 15.45 12.18
CA GLN A 79 15.99 14.42 12.58
C GLN A 79 16.93 13.97 11.45
N LEU A 80 16.73 14.45 10.22
CA LEU A 80 17.64 14.16 9.12
C LEU A 80 18.98 14.86 9.33
N PRO A 81 20.11 14.18 9.05
CA PRO A 81 21.40 14.85 8.93
C PRO A 81 21.31 16.06 7.99
N PRO A 82 22.03 17.16 8.28
CA PRO A 82 22.07 18.30 7.39
C PRO A 82 22.49 17.89 5.97
N ASN A 83 21.77 18.40 4.96
CA ASN A 83 21.98 18.11 3.54
C ASN A 83 21.67 16.67 3.09
N THR A 84 20.97 15.84 3.88
CA THR A 84 20.43 14.57 3.37
C THR A 84 19.53 14.83 2.17
N LYS A 85 19.91 14.28 1.01
CA LYS A 85 19.09 14.30 -0.19
C LYS A 85 18.13 13.12 -0.13
N PHE A 86 16.89 13.36 -0.54
CA PHE A 86 15.90 12.33 -0.78
C PHE A 86 15.01 12.79 -1.92
N TYR A 87 14.50 11.85 -2.69
CA TYR A 87 13.79 12.13 -3.93
C TYR A 87 12.28 11.96 -3.82
N GLY A 88 11.79 11.61 -2.62
CA GLY A 88 10.37 11.45 -2.35
C GLY A 88 10.08 10.56 -1.15
N THR A 89 8.88 10.02 -1.13
CA THR A 89 8.37 9.17 -0.06
C THR A 89 7.73 7.92 -0.63
N VAL A 90 7.68 6.87 0.16
CA VAL A 90 6.90 5.67 -0.13
C VAL A 90 6.12 5.25 1.11
N HIS A 91 4.85 4.94 0.95
CA HIS A 91 4.03 4.42 2.04
C HIS A 91 3.04 3.35 1.61
N SER A 92 2.48 2.63 2.57
CA SER A 92 1.53 1.54 2.34
C SER A 92 0.12 1.89 2.79
N HIS A 93 -0.89 1.55 1.99
CA HIS A 93 -2.30 1.60 2.39
C HIS A 93 -2.83 0.21 2.75
N PRO A 94 -3.50 0.04 3.92
CA PRO A 94 -4.08 -1.22 4.38
C PRO A 94 -5.42 -1.56 3.69
N GLY A 95 -5.72 -0.93 2.56
CA GLY A 95 -6.95 -1.12 1.80
C GLY A 95 -6.70 -1.26 0.29
N PRO A 96 -7.77 -1.32 -0.52
CA PRO A 96 -7.67 -1.62 -1.95
C PRO A 96 -7.30 -0.41 -2.81
N SER A 97 -7.11 0.78 -2.23
CA SER A 97 -6.83 2.00 -2.97
C SER A 97 -5.37 2.41 -2.81
N ALA A 98 -4.71 2.70 -3.93
CA ALA A 98 -3.41 3.37 -3.95
C ALA A 98 -3.55 4.85 -4.33
N MET A 99 -4.76 5.43 -4.27
CA MET A 99 -4.98 6.86 -4.49
C MET A 99 -4.54 7.66 -3.25
N PRO A 100 -3.84 8.80 -3.42
CA PRO A 100 -3.46 9.63 -2.29
C PRO A 100 -4.67 10.26 -1.61
N SER A 101 -4.63 10.31 -0.29
CA SER A 101 -5.50 11.11 0.57
C SER A 101 -5.06 12.57 0.59
N ASP A 102 -5.87 13.45 1.19
CA ASP A 102 -5.49 14.86 1.39
C ASP A 102 -4.23 14.99 2.28
N ALA A 103 -4.04 14.09 3.24
CA ALA A 103 -2.85 14.04 4.08
C ALA A 103 -1.60 13.65 3.27
N ASP A 104 -1.74 12.69 2.36
CA ASP A 104 -0.66 12.29 1.45
C ASP A 104 -0.24 13.44 0.55
N LEU A 105 -1.21 14.17 -0.01
CA LEU A 105 -0.95 15.35 -0.83
C LEU A 105 -0.20 16.44 -0.05
N GLU A 106 -0.49 16.60 1.25
CA GLU A 106 0.26 17.51 2.11
C GLU A 106 1.73 17.06 2.23
N ILE A 107 1.99 15.77 2.42
CA ILE A 107 3.35 15.21 2.46
C ILE A 107 4.05 15.40 1.11
N PHE A 108 3.37 15.09 0.01
CA PHE A 108 3.93 15.18 -1.35
C PHE A 108 4.32 16.62 -1.69
N SER A 109 3.52 17.60 -1.25
CA SER A 109 3.77 19.01 -1.50
C SER A 109 5.01 19.55 -0.77
N LYS A 110 5.42 18.93 0.34
CA LYS A 110 6.49 19.43 1.21
C LYS A 110 7.86 19.28 0.56
N ARG A 111 8.28 18.06 0.19
CA ARG A 111 9.62 17.76 -0.36
C ARG A 111 9.66 16.43 -1.11
N GLY A 112 10.55 16.35 -2.12
CA GLY A 112 10.70 15.19 -3.00
C GLY A 112 9.99 15.35 -4.34
N PHE A 113 10.41 14.64 -5.38
CA PHE A 113 9.85 14.74 -6.74
C PHE A 113 8.95 13.56 -7.12
N PHE A 114 9.08 12.44 -6.43
CA PHE A 114 8.52 11.16 -6.82
C PHE A 114 8.02 10.39 -5.60
N HIS A 115 6.71 10.22 -5.48
CA HIS A 115 6.08 9.59 -4.31
C HIS A 115 5.41 8.29 -4.71
N MET A 116 5.50 7.25 -3.88
CA MET A 116 4.93 5.95 -4.17
C MET A 116 3.93 5.52 -3.10
N ILE A 117 2.85 4.88 -3.53
CA ILE A 117 1.88 4.23 -2.65
C ILE A 117 1.78 2.76 -3.06
N VAL A 118 1.95 1.85 -2.10
CA VAL A 118 1.65 0.43 -2.28
C VAL A 118 0.36 0.11 -1.53
N ARG A 119 -0.56 -0.60 -2.17
CA ARG A 119 -1.83 -1.01 -1.55
C ARG A 119 -1.87 -2.51 -1.34
N LEU A 120 -2.84 -3.01 -0.56
CA LEU A 120 -3.09 -4.45 -0.50
C LEU A 120 -3.31 -5.05 -1.91
N PRO A 121 -2.83 -6.27 -2.19
CA PRO A 121 -2.12 -7.20 -1.28
C PRO A 121 -0.58 -7.06 -1.28
N TYR A 122 -0.05 -5.84 -1.40
CA TYR A 122 1.39 -5.54 -1.34
C TYR A 122 2.23 -6.40 -2.30
N THR A 123 2.00 -6.20 -3.60
CA THR A 123 2.77 -6.80 -4.69
C THR A 123 3.38 -5.73 -5.57
N ILE A 124 4.32 -6.11 -6.42
CA ILE A 124 4.99 -5.19 -7.36
C ILE A 124 3.98 -4.44 -8.24
N GLU A 125 2.87 -5.10 -8.61
CA GLU A 125 1.83 -4.53 -9.48
C GLU A 125 0.87 -3.59 -8.74
N THR A 126 0.94 -3.55 -7.40
CA THR A 126 0.05 -2.72 -6.57
C THR A 126 0.63 -1.36 -6.24
N PHE A 127 1.86 -1.09 -6.68
CA PHE A 127 2.45 0.24 -6.58
C PHE A 127 1.81 1.22 -7.56
N LYS A 128 1.63 2.46 -7.11
CA LYS A 128 1.40 3.62 -7.95
C LYS A 128 2.37 4.72 -7.54
N ALA A 129 2.80 5.52 -8.51
CA ALA A 129 3.65 6.67 -8.26
C ALA A 129 2.98 7.98 -8.64
N TYR A 130 3.40 9.05 -7.98
CA TYR A 130 2.81 10.38 -8.05
C TYR A 130 3.88 11.47 -8.00
N ASP A 131 3.58 12.60 -8.64
CA ASP A 131 4.35 13.83 -8.46
C ASP A 131 3.93 14.59 -7.19
N LYS A 132 4.58 15.73 -6.94
CA LYS A 132 4.29 16.64 -5.82
C LYS A 132 2.82 17.11 -5.75
N GLY A 133 2.11 17.10 -6.88
CA GLY A 133 0.71 17.50 -6.99
C GLY A 133 -0.26 16.33 -6.93
N GLY A 134 0.22 15.09 -6.71
CA GLY A 134 -0.60 13.90 -6.74
C GLY A 134 -0.96 13.43 -8.15
N ASN A 135 -0.33 13.96 -9.20
CA ASN A 135 -0.57 13.47 -10.56
C ASN A 135 0.19 12.15 -10.77
N PRO A 136 -0.43 11.13 -11.42
CA PRO A 136 0.25 9.87 -11.68
C PRO A 136 1.57 10.03 -12.45
N MET A 137 2.58 9.28 -12.04
CA MET A 137 3.89 9.19 -12.69
C MET A 137 4.20 7.73 -13.08
N ASP A 138 4.84 7.57 -14.23
CA ASP A 138 5.38 6.28 -14.67
C ASP A 138 6.78 6.05 -14.08
N PHE A 139 7.13 4.77 -13.86
CA PHE A 139 8.46 4.35 -13.45
C PHE A 139 8.80 2.98 -14.05
N GLU A 140 10.09 2.71 -14.21
CA GLU A 140 10.62 1.43 -14.68
C GLU A 140 11.24 0.65 -13.51
N ILE A 141 11.06 -0.66 -13.50
CA ILE A 141 11.65 -1.54 -12.47
C ILE A 141 12.86 -2.25 -13.08
N GLY A 142 13.98 -2.24 -12.37
CA GLY A 142 15.21 -2.89 -12.81
C GLY A 142 16.13 -3.27 -11.65
N ASP A 143 17.30 -3.79 -12.00
CA ASP A 143 18.41 -3.96 -11.07
C ASP A 143 19.39 -2.80 -11.29
N TYR A 144 19.55 -1.99 -10.26
CA TYR A 144 20.39 -0.79 -10.22
C TYR A 144 21.33 -0.80 -9.00
N SER A 145 21.51 -1.97 -8.38
CA SER A 145 22.40 -2.20 -7.23
C SER A 145 23.83 -1.68 -7.45
N TYR A 146 24.36 -1.85 -8.67
CA TYR A 146 25.69 -1.38 -9.09
C TYR A 146 25.91 0.14 -8.94
N LEU A 147 24.84 0.95 -8.87
CA LEU A 147 24.97 2.39 -8.64
C LEU A 147 25.33 2.72 -7.18
N LYS A 148 25.20 1.76 -6.25
CA LYS A 148 25.59 1.92 -4.84
C LYS A 148 27.11 1.78 -4.65
N GLU A 149 27.77 0.96 -5.46
CA GLU A 149 29.20 0.65 -5.29
C GLU A 149 30.12 1.86 -5.53
N GLU A 150 29.71 2.84 -6.33
CA GLU A 150 30.51 4.03 -6.64
C GLU A 150 30.60 5.05 -5.47
N GLU A 151 29.71 5.01 -4.46
CA GLU A 151 29.72 5.98 -3.33
C GLU A 151 30.22 5.42 -2.00
N PHE A 152 30.13 4.10 -1.77
CA PHE A 152 30.45 3.49 -0.47
C PHE A 152 31.94 3.13 -0.28
N SER A 153 32.72 3.00 -1.36
CA SER A 153 34.16 2.67 -1.27
C SER A 153 35.00 3.76 -0.63
N ASP A 154 34.48 4.99 -0.54
CA ASP A 154 35.20 6.15 0.01
C ASP A 154 34.98 6.35 1.52
N PHE A 155 34.06 5.59 2.13
CA PHE A 155 33.63 5.79 3.52
C PHE A 155 33.96 4.63 4.46
N PHE A 156 34.19 3.43 3.93
CA PHE A 156 34.51 2.25 4.72
C PHE A 156 35.90 1.76 4.34
N ASP A 157 36.82 1.73 5.31
CA ASP A 157 38.08 0.99 5.16
C ASP A 157 37.71 -0.49 5.03
N GLU A 158 38.21 -1.18 3.99
CA GLU A 158 37.93 -2.61 3.75
C GLU A 158 38.28 -3.50 4.95
N ASP A 159 39.11 -2.99 5.88
CA ASP A 159 39.53 -3.65 7.11
C ASP A 159 38.45 -3.68 8.22
N ASP A 160 37.38 -2.87 8.13
CA ASP A 160 36.27 -2.83 9.10
C ASP A 160 35.05 -3.69 8.68
N ILE A 161 35.15 -4.41 7.56
CA ILE A 161 34.09 -5.30 7.07
C ILE A 161 34.18 -6.65 7.80
N LEU A 162 33.15 -6.99 8.57
CA LEU A 162 33.01 -8.30 9.21
C LEU A 162 33.14 -9.42 8.16
N THR A 163 34.02 -10.36 8.42
CA THR A 163 34.22 -11.55 7.58
C THR A 163 33.46 -12.73 8.15
N ASP A 164 33.18 -13.74 7.32
CA ASP A 164 32.49 -14.98 7.77
C ASP A 164 33.26 -15.75 8.89
N ASP A 165 34.51 -15.36 9.19
CA ASP A 165 35.35 -15.92 10.27
C ASP A 165 35.24 -15.15 11.60
N ASP A 166 34.51 -14.03 11.64
CA ASP A 166 34.29 -13.26 12.86
C ASP A 166 33.12 -13.86 13.67
N ASN A 167 33.42 -14.39 14.85
CA ASN A 167 32.39 -14.88 15.78
C ASN A 167 31.72 -13.69 16.48
N PHE A 168 30.41 -13.59 16.34
CA PHE A 168 29.59 -12.70 17.16
C PHE A 168 29.72 -13.06 18.64
N SER A 169 29.69 -12.06 19.51
CA SER A 169 29.65 -12.28 20.95
C SER A 169 28.29 -12.85 21.39
N ASP A 170 28.25 -13.58 22.51
CA ASP A 170 27.00 -14.12 23.08
C ASP A 170 25.93 -13.02 23.28
N GLU A 171 26.33 -11.77 23.56
CA GLU A 171 25.44 -10.61 23.69
C GLU A 171 24.88 -10.13 22.34
N GLU A 172 25.65 -10.22 21.26
CA GLU A 172 25.20 -9.91 19.90
C GLU A 172 24.29 -11.01 19.34
N GLU A 173 24.56 -12.27 19.69
CA GLU A 173 23.72 -13.41 19.32
C GLU A 173 22.36 -13.33 20.01
N GLU A 174 22.31 -13.00 21.31
CA GLU A 174 21.07 -12.77 22.06
C GLU A 174 20.28 -11.55 21.53
N PHE A 175 20.98 -10.50 21.07
CA PHE A 175 20.35 -9.35 20.38
C PHE A 175 19.72 -9.75 19.05
N LEU A 176 20.41 -10.56 18.22
CA LEU A 176 19.88 -11.07 16.95
C LEU A 176 18.69 -12.02 17.16
N GLU A 177 18.75 -12.92 18.14
CA GLU A 177 17.63 -13.79 18.52
C GLU A 177 16.40 -13.01 18.99
N SER A 178 16.60 -11.81 19.58
CA SER A 178 15.48 -10.94 19.97
C SER A 178 14.72 -10.34 18.77
N PHE A 179 15.37 -10.18 17.62
CA PHE A 179 14.68 -9.81 16.37
C PHE A 179 13.84 -10.96 15.83
N ASP A 180 14.29 -12.20 16.05
CA ASP A 180 13.55 -13.38 15.59
C ASP A 180 12.23 -13.59 16.35
N ASP A 181 12.12 -13.17 17.62
CA ASP A 181 10.85 -13.20 18.38
C ASP A 181 9.80 -12.16 17.87
N ILE A 182 10.20 -11.26 16.96
CA ILE A 182 9.29 -10.39 16.18
C ILE A 182 8.59 -11.18 15.05
N HIS A 183 8.94 -12.46 14.82
CA HIS A 183 8.27 -13.35 13.87
C HIS A 183 6.96 -13.98 14.38
N LYS A 184 6.34 -13.42 15.43
CA LYS A 184 4.94 -13.73 15.76
C LYS A 184 4.08 -13.48 14.51
N ARG A 185 3.11 -14.38 14.28
CA ARG A 185 2.11 -14.28 13.20
C ARG A 185 1.65 -12.83 13.09
N THR A 186 1.84 -12.26 11.92
CA THR A 186 1.40 -10.89 11.65
C THR A 186 -0.09 -10.91 11.30
N ASP A 187 -0.80 -9.82 11.56
CA ASP A 187 -2.19 -9.64 11.10
C ASP A 187 -2.29 -9.81 9.57
N TYR A 188 -1.19 -9.55 8.86
CA TYR A 188 -1.08 -9.78 7.43
C TYR A 188 -1.14 -11.28 7.04
N ASP A 189 -0.64 -12.19 7.87
CA ASP A 189 -0.70 -13.63 7.58
C ASP A 189 -2.13 -14.16 7.59
N GLU A 190 -2.97 -13.58 8.46
CA GLU A 190 -4.40 -13.87 8.50
C GLU A 190 -5.11 -13.28 7.28
N PHE A 191 -4.88 -11.99 6.98
CA PHE A 191 -5.37 -11.37 5.75
C PHE A 191 -4.99 -12.19 4.51
N SER A 192 -3.72 -12.59 4.38
CA SER A 192 -3.17 -13.30 3.23
C SER A 192 -3.86 -14.66 3.01
N LYS A 193 -4.16 -15.40 4.08
CA LYS A 193 -4.92 -16.66 4.00
C LYS A 193 -6.33 -16.42 3.51
N ASN A 194 -7.01 -15.41 4.07
CA ASN A 194 -8.36 -15.05 3.68
C ASN A 194 -8.41 -14.58 2.22
N TYR A 195 -7.48 -13.71 1.82
CA TYR A 195 -7.34 -13.20 0.45
C TYR A 195 -7.10 -14.33 -0.55
N LYS A 196 -6.24 -15.31 -0.25
CA LYS A 196 -6.02 -16.47 -1.14
C LYS A 196 -7.27 -17.32 -1.36
N ASN A 197 -8.15 -17.37 -0.38
CA ASN A 197 -9.39 -18.16 -0.46
C ASN A 197 -10.56 -17.38 -1.07
N THR A 198 -10.60 -16.06 -0.87
CA THR A 198 -11.80 -15.23 -1.15
C THR A 198 -11.57 -14.11 -2.14
N PHE A 199 -10.30 -13.74 -2.39
CA PHE A 199 -9.88 -12.53 -3.10
C PHE A 199 -10.40 -11.21 -2.49
N TYR A 200 -10.85 -11.23 -1.22
CA TYR A 200 -11.38 -10.07 -0.52
C TYR A 200 -10.28 -9.14 0.02
N ILE A 201 -10.45 -7.83 -0.17
CA ILE A 201 -9.59 -6.78 0.42
C ILE A 201 -10.46 -5.86 1.29
N PRO A 202 -10.19 -5.72 2.60
CA PRO A 202 -10.98 -4.88 3.50
C PRO A 202 -10.84 -3.39 3.17
N SER A 203 -11.87 -2.60 3.46
CA SER A 203 -11.80 -1.14 3.32
C SER A 203 -11.09 -0.51 4.53
N PRO A 204 -10.31 0.58 4.35
CA PRO A 204 -9.65 1.27 5.46
C PRO A 204 -10.67 1.70 6.52
N GLY A 205 -10.37 1.45 7.80
CA GLY A 205 -11.26 1.83 8.92
C GLY A 205 -12.42 0.87 9.19
N GLN A 206 -12.56 -0.24 8.45
CA GLN A 206 -13.27 -1.40 8.97
C GLN A 206 -12.40 -2.06 10.04
N SER A 207 -12.39 -1.47 11.25
CA SER A 207 -12.00 -2.22 12.45
C SER A 207 -12.78 -3.52 12.45
N ASP A 208 -12.11 -4.63 12.78
CA ASP A 208 -12.72 -5.93 13.03
C ASP A 208 -13.94 -5.81 13.96
N SER A 209 -15.10 -5.51 13.37
CA SER A 209 -16.38 -5.82 13.98
C SER A 209 -16.64 -7.26 13.61
N ALA A 210 -15.93 -8.14 14.33
CA ALA A 210 -16.22 -9.51 14.76
C ALA A 210 -17.48 -10.20 14.22
N GLU A 211 -17.75 -10.10 12.93
CA GLU A 211 -18.85 -10.76 12.27
C GLU A 211 -18.32 -11.36 10.99
N ASN A 212 -18.08 -12.67 11.04
CA ASN A 212 -17.65 -13.46 9.89
C ASN A 212 -18.50 -13.08 8.67
N PRO A 213 -17.87 -13.01 7.47
CA PRO A 213 -18.61 -12.78 6.24
C PRO A 213 -19.73 -13.81 6.11
N ILE A 214 -20.84 -13.40 5.52
CA ILE A 214 -21.96 -14.30 5.28
C ILE A 214 -21.51 -15.25 4.17
N THR A 215 -21.22 -16.51 4.53
CA THR A 215 -20.90 -17.55 3.57
C THR A 215 -22.19 -18.19 3.10
N ILE A 216 -22.44 -18.13 1.80
CA ILE A 216 -23.56 -18.77 1.10
C ILE A 216 -23.05 -20.07 0.50
N ASN A 217 -23.50 -21.19 1.04
CA ASN A 217 -23.26 -22.52 0.53
C ASN A 217 -24.50 -23.04 -0.22
N PRO A 218 -24.38 -24.14 -1.00
CA PRO A 218 -25.50 -24.75 -1.70
C PRO A 218 -26.72 -25.05 -0.81
N GLU A 219 -26.49 -25.46 0.42
CA GLU A 219 -27.51 -25.78 1.42
C GLU A 219 -28.28 -24.57 1.97
N ASP A 220 -27.75 -23.36 1.78
CA ASP A 220 -28.36 -22.11 2.23
C ASP A 220 -29.39 -21.56 1.23
N LEU A 221 -29.49 -22.19 0.05
CA LEU A 221 -30.41 -21.80 -1.03
C LEU A 221 -31.74 -22.55 -0.92
N ASP A 222 -32.85 -21.83 -1.15
CA ASP A 222 -34.16 -22.45 -1.25
C ASP A 222 -34.36 -23.19 -2.61
N ASP A 223 -35.52 -23.83 -2.78
CA ASP A 223 -35.89 -24.56 -4.00
C ASP A 223 -35.88 -23.70 -5.28
N ASN A 224 -35.84 -22.37 -5.15
CA ASN A 224 -35.76 -21.38 -6.24
C ASN A 224 -34.38 -20.73 -6.36
N ASN A 225 -33.38 -21.21 -5.63
CA ASN A 225 -32.04 -20.63 -5.50
C ASN A 225 -32.04 -19.22 -4.90
N VAL A 226 -32.98 -18.92 -4.02
CA VAL A 226 -33.09 -17.65 -3.32
C VAL A 226 -32.51 -17.77 -1.92
N ILE A 227 -31.80 -16.74 -1.48
CA ILE A 227 -31.40 -16.58 -0.09
C ILE A 227 -31.80 -15.19 0.41
N GLU A 228 -32.32 -15.14 1.63
CA GLU A 228 -32.71 -13.90 2.27
C GLU A 228 -31.66 -13.47 3.30
N ILE A 229 -31.17 -12.25 3.15
CA ILE A 229 -30.14 -11.67 4.04
C ILE A 229 -30.70 -10.41 4.68
N ASN A 230 -30.49 -10.28 6.00
CA ASN A 230 -30.88 -9.07 6.70
C ASN A 230 -30.02 -7.89 6.25
N ALA A 231 -30.65 -6.74 5.99
CA ALA A 231 -29.98 -5.51 5.61
C ALA A 231 -28.93 -5.06 6.65
N SER A 232 -29.15 -5.36 7.94
CA SER A 232 -28.17 -5.09 9.01
C SER A 232 -26.85 -5.84 8.83
N ASP A 233 -26.89 -6.97 8.12
CA ASP A 233 -25.81 -7.94 8.04
C ASP A 233 -24.98 -7.78 6.75
N ILE A 234 -25.44 -6.97 5.79
CA ILE A 234 -24.72 -6.71 4.52
C ILE A 234 -23.33 -6.14 4.75
N LYS A 235 -23.16 -5.35 5.83
CA LYS A 235 -21.88 -4.73 6.20
C LYS A 235 -20.76 -5.75 6.46
N ARG A 236 -21.09 -7.02 6.68
CA ARG A 236 -20.17 -8.14 6.95
C ARG A 236 -19.50 -8.69 5.68
N GLY A 237 -20.01 -8.34 4.49
CA GLY A 237 -19.59 -8.94 3.22
C GLY A 237 -20.22 -10.32 2.95
N ILE A 238 -20.26 -10.72 1.68
CA ILE A 238 -20.88 -11.96 1.22
C ILE A 238 -19.84 -12.80 0.47
N ASN A 239 -19.67 -14.06 0.88
CA ASN A 239 -18.88 -15.06 0.18
C ASN A 239 -19.82 -16.11 -0.41
N ILE A 240 -19.65 -16.46 -1.69
CA ILE A 240 -20.51 -17.42 -2.39
C ILE A 240 -19.65 -18.63 -2.77
N ASN A 241 -19.96 -19.78 -2.18
CA ASN A 241 -19.27 -21.04 -2.42
C ASN A 241 -20.19 -21.97 -3.23
N LEU A 242 -20.11 -21.94 -4.56
CA LEU A 242 -20.94 -22.75 -5.45
C LEU A 242 -20.08 -23.62 -6.37
N GLU A 243 -20.54 -24.84 -6.59
CA GLU A 243 -19.91 -25.77 -7.51
C GLU A 243 -20.21 -25.41 -8.97
N PRO A 244 -19.29 -25.69 -9.91
CA PRO A 244 -19.51 -25.45 -11.34
C PRO A 244 -20.78 -26.14 -11.87
N GLY A 245 -21.65 -25.38 -12.53
CA GLY A 245 -22.91 -25.89 -13.10
C GLY A 245 -24.14 -25.68 -12.22
N MET A 246 -23.98 -25.10 -11.02
CA MET A 246 -25.09 -24.68 -10.18
C MET A 246 -25.76 -23.40 -10.70
N PRO A 247 -27.08 -23.24 -10.50
CA PRO A 247 -27.78 -21.99 -10.77
C PRO A 247 -27.27 -20.85 -9.89
N VAL A 248 -27.18 -19.65 -10.47
CA VAL A 248 -26.71 -18.45 -9.75
C VAL A 248 -27.74 -18.06 -8.68
N PRO A 249 -27.32 -17.86 -7.42
CA PRO A 249 -28.22 -17.54 -6.35
C PRO A 249 -28.77 -16.13 -6.50
N ARG A 250 -30.05 -15.98 -6.19
CA ARG A 250 -30.71 -14.68 -6.11
C ARG A 250 -30.73 -14.23 -4.65
N ILE A 251 -29.96 -13.18 -4.35
CA ILE A 251 -29.89 -12.61 -3.01
C ILE A 251 -31.01 -11.59 -2.84
N VAL A 252 -31.85 -11.80 -1.82
CA VAL A 252 -32.93 -10.89 -1.43
C VAL A 252 -32.58 -10.25 -0.10
N ILE A 253 -32.53 -8.92 -0.09
CA ILE A 253 -32.21 -8.15 1.11
C ILE A 253 -33.52 -7.79 1.82
N LYS A 254 -33.66 -8.16 3.09
CA LYS A 254 -34.80 -7.80 3.94
C LYS A 254 -34.40 -6.82 5.03
N ASN A 255 -35.18 -5.76 5.19
CA ASN A 255 -35.04 -4.82 6.30
C ASN A 255 -35.97 -5.27 7.43
N ASP A 256 -35.48 -5.35 8.67
CA ASP A 256 -36.34 -5.68 9.85
C ASP A 256 -37.33 -4.57 10.22
N GLN A 257 -37.32 -3.45 9.50
CA GLN A 257 -38.36 -2.45 9.60
C GLN A 257 -39.12 -2.39 8.28
N ASP A 258 -40.40 -2.78 8.33
CA ASP A 258 -41.43 -2.35 7.38
C ASP A 258 -41.42 -0.82 7.31
N ILE A 259 -40.52 -0.26 6.51
CA ILE A 259 -40.64 1.10 6.01
C ILE A 259 -41.22 0.94 4.62
N ASP A 260 -42.55 1.01 4.60
CA ASP A 260 -43.41 1.07 3.43
C ASP A 260 -42.95 2.25 2.55
N TYR A 261 -41.96 2.02 1.68
CA TYR A 261 -41.64 2.96 0.61
C TYR A 261 -42.75 2.86 -0.41
N LYS A 262 -43.83 3.62 -0.18
CA LYS A 262 -44.75 4.01 -1.24
C LYS A 262 -43.95 4.77 -2.29
N CYS A 263 -43.51 4.05 -3.32
CA CYS A 263 -43.19 4.64 -4.60
C CYS A 263 -44.46 5.33 -5.10
N ASN A 264 -44.51 6.65 -4.99
CA ASN A 264 -45.46 7.46 -5.76
C ASN A 264 -45.03 7.40 -7.22
N SER A 265 -45.48 6.36 -7.93
CA SER A 265 -45.56 6.39 -9.38
C SER A 265 -46.99 6.80 -9.76
N GLU A 266 -47.08 7.99 -10.34
CA GLU A 266 -47.98 8.39 -11.43
C GLU A 266 -49.42 7.86 -11.38
N ASP A 267 -50.37 8.77 -11.17
CA ASP A 267 -51.55 8.88 -12.03
C ASP A 267 -52.19 10.27 -11.85
N ASP A 268 -51.60 11.23 -12.54
CA ASP A 268 -52.23 12.48 -12.92
C ASP A 268 -53.13 12.17 -14.14
N PHE A 269 -54.33 11.62 -13.89
CA PHE A 269 -55.37 11.43 -14.91
C PHE A 269 -56.74 11.91 -14.40
N LYS A 270 -57.01 13.18 -14.74
CA LYS A 270 -58.25 13.76 -15.31
C LYS A 270 -59.66 13.29 -14.90
N GLU A 271 -60.51 14.33 -14.80
CA GLU A 271 -61.97 14.40 -15.09
C GLU A 271 -62.88 13.62 -14.10
N GLU A 272 -63.89 14.18 -13.42
CA GLU A 272 -64.74 15.38 -13.48
C GLU A 272 -65.01 15.91 -12.05
#